data_AF-A0A845Z8Q9-F1
#
_entry.id   AF-A0A845Z8Q9-F1
#
_cell.length_a   1.000
_cell.length_b   1.000
_cell.length_c   1.000
_cell.angle_alpha   90.00
_cell.angle_beta   90.00
_cell.angle_gamma   90.00
#
_symmetry.space_group_name_H-M   'P 1'
#
loop_
_entity.id
_entity.type
_entity.pdbx_description
1 polymer ?
#
loop_
_entity_poly.entity_id
_entity_poly.type
_entity_poly.pdbx_seq_one_letter_code
_entity_poly.pdbx_strand_id
1 'polypeptide(L)'
;MKKNPGKAVFPIEFKPETSSSQSIIALDPGVRSFLTGFDGEKFIDIGNGDITRIFRLGQHIDKLISNKTALKGRQNKHKRQRLHA
;
A
#
# COMPACT_ATOMS: atom_id res chain seq x y z
N MET A 1 0.24 -8.06 -37.60
CA MET A 1 0.98 -8.30 -36.33
C MET A 1 1.22 -6.95 -35.64
N LYS A 2 0.47 -6.59 -34.59
CA LYS A 2 0.74 -5.38 -33.81
C LYS A 2 1.85 -5.71 -32.79
N LYS A 3 3.05 -5.12 -32.95
CA LYS A 3 4.11 -5.19 -31.94
C LYS A 3 3.62 -4.41 -30.71
N ASN A 4 3.59 -5.06 -29.54
CA ASN A 4 3.44 -4.35 -28.28
C ASN A 4 4.72 -3.52 -28.03
N PRO A 5 4.62 -2.21 -27.78
CA PRO A 5 5.80 -1.43 -27.41
C PRO A 5 6.32 -1.93 -26.07
N GLY A 6 7.62 -2.24 -26.01
CA GLY A 6 8.29 -2.58 -24.75
C GLY A 6 8.25 -1.38 -23.80
N LYS A 7 7.93 -1.61 -22.52
CA LYS A 7 8.07 -0.60 -21.47
C LYS A 7 9.44 -0.75 -20.83
N ALA A 8 10.17 0.35 -20.70
CA ALA A 8 11.40 0.42 -19.93
C ALA A 8 11.18 1.32 -18.70
N VAL A 9 11.75 0.92 -17.56
CA VAL A 9 11.77 1.72 -16.33
C VAL A 9 13.22 2.06 -16.06
N PHE A 10 13.53 3.34 -15.97
CA PHE A 10 14.87 3.83 -15.67
C PHE A 10 14.88 4.43 -14.26
N PRO A 11 15.79 4.01 -13.37
CA PRO A 11 15.95 4.66 -12.08
C PRO A 11 16.45 6.08 -12.29
N ILE A 12 15.88 7.03 -11.56
CA ILE A 12 16.36 8.41 -11.49
C ILE A 12 17.16 8.52 -10.20
N GLU A 13 18.39 9.01 -10.30
CA GLU A 13 19.18 9.31 -9.10
C GLU A 13 18.50 10.43 -8.32
N PHE A 14 18.14 10.13 -7.07
CA PHE A 14 17.66 11.13 -6.12
C PHE A 14 18.85 11.60 -5.28
N LYS A 15 19.21 12.88 -5.41
CA LYS A 15 20.21 13.52 -4.55
C LYS A 15 19.48 14.18 -3.38
N PRO A 16 19.58 13.65 -2.15
CA PRO A 16 18.94 14.27 -1.00
C PRO A 16 19.61 15.62 -0.70
N GLU A 17 18.81 16.64 -0.40
CA GLU A 17 19.32 17.87 0.18
C GLU A 17 19.65 17.63 1.66
N THR A 18 20.89 17.91 2.05
CA THR A 18 21.31 17.79 3.46
C THR A 18 21.01 19.09 4.19
N SER A 19 20.21 19.01 5.25
CA SER A 19 20.10 20.10 6.21
C SER A 19 21.34 20.17 7.10
N SER A 20 21.83 21.36 7.41
CA SER A 20 22.87 21.58 8.43
C SER A 20 22.34 21.54 9.86
N SER A 21 21.02 21.45 10.05
CA SER A 21 20.40 21.36 11.38
C SER A 21 20.56 19.97 11.98
N GLN A 22 21.27 19.85 13.10
CA GLN A 22 21.28 18.64 13.93
C GLN A 22 20.06 18.64 14.86
N SER A 23 18.90 18.20 14.36
CA SER A 23 17.77 17.80 15.20
C SER A 23 17.81 16.28 15.39
N ILE A 24 17.64 15.83 16.63
CA ILE A 24 17.57 14.41 16.97
C ILE A 24 16.12 14.09 17.31
N ILE A 25 15.59 13.02 16.73
CA ILE A 25 14.27 12.49 17.07
C ILE A 25 14.41 11.00 17.32
N ALA A 26 13.85 10.51 18.43
CA ALA A 26 13.71 9.09 18.68
C ALA A 26 12.55 8.56 17.83
N LEU A 27 12.78 7.50 17.06
CA LEU A 27 11.77 6.87 16.21
C LEU A 27 11.47 5.46 16.74
N ASP A 28 10.22 5.21 17.11
CA ASP A 28 9.75 3.90 17.58
C ASP A 28 8.66 3.35 16.65
N PRO A 29 8.84 2.14 16.08
CA PRO A 29 7.78 1.48 15.32
C PRO A 29 6.73 0.90 16.27
N GLY A 30 5.48 1.33 16.12
CA GLY A 30 4.38 0.92 17.00
C GLY A 30 3.40 -0.07 16.35
N VAL A 31 2.56 -0.71 17.19
CA VAL A 31 1.44 -1.56 16.73
C VAL A 31 0.24 -0.70 16.29
N ARG A 32 0.08 0.49 16.88
CA ARG A 32 -1.06 1.41 16.65
C ARG A 32 -0.78 2.52 15.64
N SER A 33 0.48 2.96 15.59
CA SER A 33 1.02 3.97 14.67
C SER A 33 2.19 3.34 13.93
N PHE A 34 2.27 3.54 12.62
CA PHE A 34 3.35 2.98 11.80
C PHE A 34 4.73 3.41 12.29
N LEU A 35 4.86 4.66 12.71
CA LEU A 35 6.08 5.21 13.29
C LEU A 35 5.71 6.34 14.24
N THR A 36 6.26 6.35 15.45
CA THR A 36 6.11 7.47 16.39
C THR A 36 7.47 8.11 16.60
N GLY A 37 7.53 9.43 16.40
CA GLY A 37 8.69 10.26 16.67
C GLY A 37 8.54 10.99 18.01
N PHE A 38 9.63 11.15 18.76
CA PHE A 38 9.70 11.99 19.96
C PHE A 38 11.00 12.80 19.96
N ASP A 39 10.89 14.13 20.08
CA ASP A 39 12.02 15.08 20.03
C ASP A 39 12.46 15.60 21.42
N GLY A 40 11.82 15.13 22.49
CA GLY A 40 12.04 15.63 23.86
C GLY A 40 10.90 16.50 24.38
N GLU A 41 10.11 17.11 23.50
CA GLU A 41 8.98 17.98 23.87
C GLU A 41 7.65 17.46 23.31
N LYS A 42 7.66 16.91 22.09
CA LYS A 42 6.46 16.57 21.33
C LYS A 42 6.55 15.18 20.72
N PHE A 43 5.37 14.57 20.60
CA PHE A 43 5.18 13.34 19.85
C PHE A 43 4.67 13.65 18.44
N ILE A 44 5.21 12.94 17.45
CA ILE A 44 4.77 12.97 16.06
C ILE A 44 4.37 11.54 15.68
N ASP A 45 3.07 11.29 15.49
CA ASP A 45 2.59 10.00 15.03
C ASP A 45 2.43 9.98 13.51
N ILE A 46 3.05 9.00 12.86
CA ILE A 46 2.84 8.67 11.46
C ILE A 46 2.00 7.40 11.40
N GLY A 47 0.88 7.47 10.67
CA GLY A 47 0.04 6.31 10.41
C GLY A 47 -0.80 5.85 11.60
N ASN A 48 -1.17 6.76 12.52
CA ASN A 48 -2.05 6.44 13.65
C ASN A 48 -3.42 5.96 13.13
N GLY A 49 -3.78 4.71 13.46
CA GLY A 49 -5.03 4.08 13.01
C GLY A 49 -5.06 3.67 11.53
N ASP A 50 -4.00 3.95 10.77
CA ASP A 50 -3.93 3.64 9.34
C ASP A 50 -3.66 2.16 9.07
N ILE A 51 -2.93 1.47 9.95
CA ILE A 51 -2.65 0.03 9.82
C ILE A 51 -3.95 -0.77 9.74
N THR A 52 -4.93 -0.45 10.59
CA THR A 52 -6.25 -1.09 10.56
C THR A 52 -6.99 -0.83 9.24
N ARG A 53 -6.86 0.37 8.68
CA ARG A 53 -7.45 0.70 7.37
C ARG A 53 -6.77 -0.10 6.26
N ILE A 54 -5.45 -0.11 6.22
CA ILE A 54 -4.65 -0.87 5.24
C ILE A 54 -4.99 -2.36 5.32
N PHE A 55 -5.05 -2.92 6.52
CA PHE A 55 -5.43 -4.31 6.75
C PHE A 55 -6.82 -4.65 6.20
N ARG A 56 -7.82 -3.79 6.46
CA ARG A 56 -9.19 -3.96 5.94
C ARG A 56 -9.23 -3.89 4.40
N LEU A 57 -8.45 -2.99 3.80
CA LEU A 57 -8.30 -2.92 2.34
C LEU A 57 -7.65 -4.19 1.78
N GLY A 58 -6.57 -4.66 2.39
CA GLY A 58 -5.88 -5.90 1.99
C GLY A 58 -6.83 -7.09 2.01
N GLN A 59 -7.55 -7.29 3.12
CA GLN A 59 -8.55 -8.36 3.22
C GLN A 59 -9.66 -8.25 2.16
N HIS A 60 -10.11 -7.04 1.84
CA HIS A 60 -11.10 -6.84 0.80
C HIS A 60 -10.57 -7.23 -0.59
N ILE A 61 -9.34 -6.81 -0.91
CA ILE A 61 -8.67 -7.15 -2.17
C ILE A 61 -8.48 -8.67 -2.29
N ASP A 62 -8.02 -9.33 -1.23
CA ASP A 62 -7.85 -10.78 -1.20
C ASP A 62 -9.16 -11.52 -1.45
N LYS A 63 -10.26 -11.03 -0.86
CA LYS A 63 -11.60 -11.58 -1.12
C LYS A 63 -12.01 -11.41 -2.58
N LEU A 64 -11.75 -10.26 -3.19
CA LEU A 64 -12.04 -10.03 -4.62
C LEU A 64 -11.21 -10.95 -5.53
N ILE A 65 -9.91 -11.10 -5.24
CA ILE A 65 -9.02 -12.01 -5.97
C ILE A 65 -9.52 -13.45 -5.84
N SER A 66 -9.80 -13.89 -4.61
CA SER A 66 -10.31 -15.23 -4.31
C SER A 66 -11.61 -15.52 -5.07
N ASN A 67 -12.60 -14.62 -5.01
CA ASN A 67 -13.85 -14.74 -5.75
C ASN A 67 -13.64 -14.84 -7.27
N LYS A 68 -12.78 -13.97 -7.83
CA LYS A 68 -12.42 -14.02 -9.25
C LYS A 68 -11.79 -15.36 -9.63
N THR A 69 -10.91 -15.89 -8.78
CA THR A 69 -10.26 -17.19 -9.02
C THR A 69 -11.22 -18.37 -8.91
N ALA A 70 -12.18 -18.35 -8.00
CA ALA A 70 -13.17 -19.40 -7.82
C ALA A 70 -14.19 -19.44 -8.97
N LEU A 71 -14.46 -18.31 -9.62
CA LEU A 71 -15.44 -18.18 -10.69
C LEU A 71 -14.89 -18.48 -12.10
N LYS A 72 -13.79 -19.22 -12.19
CA LYS A 72 -13.24 -19.71 -13.46
C LYS A 72 -14.18 -20.75 -14.11
N GLY A 73 -14.04 -20.95 -15.42
CA GLY A 73 -14.82 -21.92 -16.18
C GLY A 73 -16.17 -21.42 -16.70
N ARG A 74 -16.71 -22.14 -17.69
CA ARG A 74 -17.96 -21.78 -18.39
C ARG A 74 -19.19 -21.86 -17.49
N GLN A 75 -19.20 -22.81 -16.54
CA GLN A 75 -20.31 -23.04 -15.60
C GLN A 75 -20.56 -21.84 -14.67
N ASN A 76 -19.54 -21.02 -14.41
CA ASN A 76 -19.63 -19.85 -13.53
C ASN A 76 -19.99 -18.54 -14.26
N LYS A 77 -20.33 -18.59 -15.56
CA LYS A 77 -20.62 -17.39 -16.40
C LYS A 77 -21.70 -16.49 -15.80
N HIS A 78 -22.84 -17.05 -15.42
CA HIS A 78 -23.97 -16.28 -14.86
C HIS A 78 -23.63 -15.64 -13.51
N LYS A 79 -22.84 -16.33 -12.67
CA LYS A 79 -22.36 -15.79 -11.39
C LYS A 79 -21.42 -14.59 -11.60
N ARG A 80 -20.55 -14.62 -12.61
CA ARG A 80 -19.70 -13.46 -12.96
C ARG A 80 -20.51 -12.25 -13.45
N GLN A 81 -21.57 -12.46 -14.24
CA GLN A 81 -22.42 -11.37 -14.73
C GLN A 81 -23.10 -10.60 -13.59
N ARG A 82 -23.50 -11.28 -12.52
CA ARG A 82 -24.13 -10.68 -11.33
C ARG A 82 -23.18 -9.86 -10.46
N LEU A 83 -21.86 -10.01 -10.62
CA LEU A 83 -20.85 -9.23 -9.89
C LEU A 83 -20.51 -7.90 -10.58
N HIS A 84 -20.99 -7.69 -11.80
CA HIS A 84 -20.77 -6.48 -12.61
C HIS A 84 -22.04 -5.65 -12.81
N ALA A 85 -23.15 -6.05 -12.19
CA ALA A 85 -24.44 -5.35 -12.16
C ALA A 85 -24.63 -4.69 -10.79
#